data_AF-A0A7Y6YRK7-F1
#
_entry.id   AF-A0A7Y6YRK7-F1
#
_cell.length_a   1.000
_cell.length_b   1.000
_cell.length_c   1.000
_cell.angle_alpha   90.00
_cell.angle_beta   90.00
_cell.angle_gamma   90.00
#
_symmetry.space_group_name_H-M   'P 1'
#
loop_
_entity.id
_entity.type
_entity.pdbx_description
1 polymer ?
#
loop_
_entity_poly.entity_id
_entity_poly.type
_entity_poly.pdbx_seq_one_letter_code
_entity_poly.pdbx_strand_id
1 'polypeptide(L)'
;PAKYRTREEVQKMREERDPIEQVRDMLLTGKHATEEDLKAIDKEIKDIVSKSADFAKESPEPALDELWTDIYADEVPQENA
;
A
#
# COMPACT_ATOMS: atom_id res chain seq x y z
N PRO A 1 8.39 15.82 -3.39
CA PRO A 1 7.29 16.73 -3.81
C PRO A 1 7.52 18.22 -3.47
N ALA A 2 7.98 18.56 -2.27
CA ALA A 2 8.14 19.95 -1.81
C ALA A 2 9.18 20.81 -2.57
N LYS A 3 9.97 20.21 -3.47
CA LYS A 3 10.97 20.92 -4.29
C LYS A 3 10.36 21.62 -5.52
N TYR A 4 9.16 21.22 -5.96
CA TYR A 4 8.54 21.70 -7.20
C TYR A 4 7.02 21.93 -7.10
N ARG A 5 6.40 21.64 -5.95
CA ARG A 5 4.98 21.90 -5.65
C ARG A 5 4.85 22.43 -4.23
N THR A 6 3.89 23.33 -4.01
CA THR A 6 3.66 23.90 -2.68
C THR A 6 2.96 22.89 -1.78
N ARG A 7 3.13 23.04 -0.47
CA ARG A 7 2.42 22.22 0.52
C ARG A 7 0.91 22.46 0.44
N GLU A 8 0.50 23.69 0.19
CA GLU A 8 -0.90 24.10 0.03
C GLU A 8 -1.57 23.38 -1.14
N GLU A 9 -0.89 23.25 -2.28
CA GLU A 9 -1.42 22.53 -3.44
C GLU A 9 -1.64 21.04 -3.11
N VAL A 10 -0.67 20.40 -2.45
CA VAL A 10 -0.76 18.99 -2.06
C VAL A 10 -1.89 18.78 -1.05
N GLN A 11 -2.03 19.69 -0.08
CA GLN A 11 -3.09 19.64 0.92
C GLN A 11 -4.46 19.81 0.26
N LYS A 12 -4.62 20.79 -0.63
CA LYS A 12 -5.86 21.01 -1.39
C LYS A 12 -6.25 19.80 -2.23
N MET A 13 -5.28 19.17 -2.90
CA MET A 13 -5.53 17.94 -3.66
C MET A 13 -6.03 16.80 -2.77
N ARG A 14 -5.43 16.64 -1.58
CA ARG A 14 -5.84 15.64 -0.61
C ARG A 14 -7.21 15.94 0.01
N GLU A 15 -7.57 17.21 0.22
CA GLU A 15 -8.88 17.55 0.79
C GLU A 15 -10.01 17.45 -0.23
N GLU A 16 -9.77 17.88 -1.48
CA GLU A 16 -10.82 17.96 -2.50
C GLU A 16 -10.92 16.70 -3.39
N ARG A 17 -9.82 15.94 -3.52
CA ARG A 17 -9.71 14.87 -4.53
C ARG A 17 -9.15 13.56 -3.96
N ASP A 18 -9.34 13.31 -2.67
CA ASP A 18 -9.01 12.00 -2.09
C ASP A 18 -10.00 10.93 -2.59
N PRO A 19 -9.53 9.88 -3.29
CA PRO A 19 -10.38 8.82 -3.77
C PRO A 19 -11.01 7.99 -2.63
N ILE A 20 -10.34 7.86 -1.49
CA ILE A 20 -10.83 7.10 -0.34
C ILE A 20 -12.03 7.82 0.27
N GLU A 21 -11.93 9.14 0.48
CA GLU A 21 -13.05 9.93 1.00
C GLU A 21 -14.21 9.98 0.00
N GLN A 22 -13.94 10.11 -1.30
CA GLN A 22 -15.00 10.08 -2.32
C GLN A 22 -15.76 8.74 -2.33
N VAL A 23 -15.04 7.62 -2.23
CA VAL A 23 -15.66 6.29 -2.17
C VAL A 23 -16.40 6.11 -0.84
N ARG A 24 -15.83 6.58 0.27
CA ARG A 24 -16.49 6.56 1.59
C ARG A 24 -17.84 7.26 1.55
N ASP A 25 -17.88 8.48 1.01
CA ASP A 25 -19.11 9.25 0.86
C ASP A 25 -20.12 8.56 -0.06
N MET A 26 -19.66 7.97 -1.16
CA MET A 26 -20.51 7.20 -2.07
C MET A 26 -21.14 5.98 -1.38
N LEU A 27 -20.39 5.26 -0.56
CA LEU A 27 -20.88 4.09 0.17
C LEU A 27 -21.89 4.47 1.25
N LEU A 28 -21.66 5.56 1.98
CA LEU A 28 -22.56 6.06 3.02
C LEU A 28 -23.86 6.62 2.42
N THR A 29 -23.75 7.46 1.38
CA THR A 29 -24.91 8.05 0.70
C THR A 29 -25.75 6.99 -0.03
N GLY A 30 -25.10 5.99 -0.62
CA GLY A 30 -25.72 4.82 -1.25
C GLY A 30 -26.29 3.80 -0.26
N LYS A 31 -26.11 3.98 1.06
CA LYS A 31 -26.51 3.03 2.12
C LYS A 31 -25.94 1.62 1.91
N HIS A 32 -24.75 1.53 1.31
CA HIS A 32 -24.05 0.28 1.06
C HIS A 32 -23.18 -0.17 2.25
N ALA A 33 -22.85 0.75 3.15
CA ALA A 33 -22.10 0.49 4.37
C ALA A 33 -22.49 1.49 5.46
N THR A 34 -22.27 1.14 6.72
CA THR A 34 -22.37 2.07 7.84
C THR A 34 -21.00 2.68 8.15
N GLU A 35 -20.99 3.78 8.91
CA GLU A 35 -19.74 4.38 9.38
C GLU A 35 -18.96 3.44 10.32
N GLU A 36 -19.64 2.55 11.03
CA GLU A 36 -19.03 1.54 11.90
C GLU A 36 -18.31 0.47 11.08
N ASP A 37 -18.91 0.01 9.98
CA ASP A 37 -18.30 -0.97 9.06
C ASP A 37 -16.99 -0.43 8.46
N LEU A 38 -17.01 0.82 8.00
CA LEU A 38 -15.83 1.47 7.43
C LEU A 38 -14.72 1.66 8.47
N LYS A 39 -15.09 2.02 9.71
CA LYS A 39 -14.13 2.11 10.83
C LYS A 39 -13.54 0.76 11.21
N ALA A 40 -14.32 -0.32 11.12
CA ALA A 40 -13.84 -1.67 11.38
C ALA A 40 -12.79 -2.08 10.35
N ILE A 41 -13.04 -1.82 9.06
CA ILE A 41 -12.09 -2.06 7.97
C ILE A 41 -10.80 -1.24 8.17
N ASP A 42 -10.92 0.05 8.50
CA ASP A 42 -9.74 0.90 8.76
C ASP A 42 -8.87 0.35 9.91
N LYS A 43 -9.50 -0.19 10.95
CA LYS A 43 -8.80 -0.80 12.08
C LYS A 43 -8.08 -2.07 11.65
N GLU A 44 -8.75 -2.95 10.91
CA GLU A 44 -8.16 -4.19 10.41
C GLU A 44 -6.94 -3.91 9.52
N ILE A 45 -7.06 -2.95 8.59
CA ILE A 45 -5.96 -2.56 7.72
C ILE A 45 -4.78 -2.02 8.52
N LYS A 46 -5.03 -1.17 9.54
CA LYS A 46 -3.96 -0.67 10.42
C LYS A 46 -3.24 -1.80 11.16
N ASP A 47 -3.99 -2.78 11.66
CA ASP A 47 -3.41 -3.94 12.36
C ASP A 47 -2.54 -4.77 11.40
N ILE A 48 -3.00 -4.99 10.16
CA ILE A 48 -2.22 -5.69 9.12
C ILE A 48 -0.93 -4.92 8.80
N VAL A 49 -1.02 -3.61 8.55
CA VAL A 49 0.14 -2.78 8.22
C VAL A 49 1.16 -2.75 9.36
N SER A 50 0.71 -2.64 10.62
CA SER A 50 1.60 -2.69 11.78
C SER A 50 2.34 -4.02 11.84
N LYS A 51 1.62 -5.14 11.74
CA LYS A 51 2.22 -6.49 11.75
C LYS A 51 3.22 -6.67 10.62
N SER A 52 2.91 -6.20 9.41
CA SER A 52 3.84 -6.25 8.28
C SER A 52 5.08 -5.39 8.50
N ALA A 53 4.94 -4.21 9.11
CA ALA A 53 6.05 -3.33 9.43
C ALA A 53 6.96 -3.93 10.52
N ASP A 54 6.37 -4.59 11.52
CA ASP A 54 7.11 -5.28 12.59
C ASP A 54 7.85 -6.49 12.02
N PHE A 55 7.18 -7.32 11.22
CA PHE A 55 7.81 -8.42 10.49
C PHE A 55 8.99 -7.95 9.63
N ALA A 56 8.83 -6.86 8.87
CA ALA A 56 9.90 -6.33 8.04
C ALA A 56 11.13 -5.82 8.83
N LYS A 57 10.94 -5.41 10.09
CA LYS A 57 12.03 -4.98 10.97
C LYS A 57 12.71 -6.14 11.70
N GLU A 58 11.92 -7.15 12.05
CA GLU A 58 12.39 -8.34 12.78
C GLU A 58 12.98 -9.39 11.84
N SER A 59 12.64 -9.33 10.54
CA SER A 59 13.17 -10.23 9.53
C SER A 59 14.70 -10.12 9.50
N PRO A 60 15.42 -11.26 9.61
CA PRO A 60 16.87 -11.25 9.51
C PRO A 60 17.32 -10.79 8.12
N GLU A 61 18.54 -10.27 8.05
CA GLU A 61 19.20 -10.04 6.77
C GLU A 61 19.44 -11.39 6.05
N PRO A 62 19.40 -11.40 4.71
CA PRO A 62 19.73 -12.61 3.94
C PRO A 62 21.16 -13.06 4.25
N ALA A 63 21.37 -14.38 4.20
CA ALA A 63 22.68 -14.95 4.43
C ALA A 63 23.64 -14.62 3.26
N LEU A 64 24.96 -14.63 3.51
CA LEU A 64 25.95 -14.19 2.52
C LEU A 64 26.00 -15.08 1.27
N ASP A 65 25.64 -16.35 1.42
CA ASP A 65 25.52 -17.33 0.33
C ASP A 65 24.37 -17.01 -0.64
N GLU A 66 23.30 -16.35 -0.17
CA GLU A 66 22.23 -15.82 -1.03
C GLU A 66 22.70 -14.69 -1.96
N LEU A 67 23.92 -14.16 -1.80
CA LEU A 67 24.45 -13.16 -2.73
C LEU A 67 24.63 -13.72 -4.16
N TRP A 68 24.81 -15.04 -4.29
CA TRP A 68 25.12 -15.70 -5.56
C TRP A 68 23.94 -16.49 -6.15
N THR A 69 22.79 -16.47 -5.50
CA THR A 69 21.56 -17.10 -5.98
C THR A 69 20.84 -16.17 -6.99
N ASP A 70 19.85 -16.69 -7.72
CA ASP A 70 19.01 -15.95 -8.68
C ASP A 70 19.72 -15.27 -9.88
N ILE A 71 20.91 -15.76 -10.28
CA ILE A 71 21.65 -15.24 -11.45
C ILE A 71 21.06 -15.73 -12.79
N TYR A 72 20.64 -17.00 -12.85
CA TYR A 72 19.95 -17.60 -13.99
C TYR A 72 18.65 -18.22 -13.51
N ALA A 73 17.58 -18.02 -14.27
CA ALA A 73 16.35 -18.78 -14.07
C ALA A 73 16.52 -20.18 -14.70
N ASP A 74 16.03 -21.21 -14.01
CA ASP A 74 16.00 -22.59 -14.55
C ASP A 74 15.13 -22.69 -15.82
N GLU A 75 14.09 -21.84 -15.93
CA GLU A 75 13.28 -21.68 -17.13
C GLU A 75 13.63 -20.36 -17.83
N VAL A 76 14.22 -20.46 -19.02
CA VAL A 76 14.53 -19.30 -19.86
C VAL A 76 13.22 -18.83 -20.54
N PRO A 77 12.70 -17.61 -20.29
CA PRO A 77 11.44 -17.16 -20.88
C PRO A 77 11.50 -16.97 -22.41
N GLN A 78 12.69 -17.08 -23.00
CA GLN A 78 12.98 -16.75 -24.40
C GLN A 78 13.73 -17.90 -25.08
N GLU A 79 13.06 -19.02 -25.32
CA GLU A 79 13.47 -19.98 -26.34
C GLU A 79 12.24 -20.55 -27.07
N ASN A 80 11.49 -19.64 -27.70
CA ASN A 80 10.57 -20.00 -28.78
C ASN A 80 10.99 -19.19 -30.01
N ALA A 81 12.00 -19.70 -30.72
CA ALA A 81 12.37 -19.28 -32.07
C ALA A 81 12.07 -20.42 -33.04
#